data_AF-A0A6C0D199-F1
#
_entry.id   AF-A0A6C0D199-F1
#
_cell.length_a   1.000
_cell.length_b   1.000
_cell.length_c   1.000
_cell.angle_alpha   90.00
_cell.angle_beta   90.00
_cell.angle_gamma   90.00
#
_symmetry.space_group_name_H-M   'P 1'
#
loop_
_entity.id
_entity.type
_entity.pdbx_description
1 polymer ?
#
loop_
_entity_poly.entity_id
_entity_poly.type
_entity_poly.pdbx_seq_one_letter_code
_entity_poly.pdbx_strand_id
1 'polypeptide(L)'
;MVIHVMANPQNFVTEANKLNIKYEYLVEAVECIGKQSVSRLFNGNSNRGKQESLSAATIDNWLLTFKFVIENPNHVDNDMYQVRRIQPTEQWNEYVKLIKKPIPVEIINNWKHLNRVKLGDEAERYGMTLGIRNSKAVLTLYDRMIEMITRRAKIWNKVETEIDNVQTEEDEQLSSDYRLMNIFTLKDLTKNRGIVIGKKKKNELIAVLEEYDKQPKKLHYQEDLQNYNDMTLKMLKNLSKTRGFNCYNRLNKKSLMELHLQYDIEQKNIEIEAHKQLENQQKLENVNKKDDKILIFNSELTQGRDLRVFGTYDNPLFVAKDIAEMLGYKDTKKAVRDNIDEYNTLIWQNISIKYPNIQLQAHTKLINKKGIQSLIIYSKKHNEKLNKFLEDEFDIKFDCLKRLTKETEYINIIIKTFNTEKMTTQYSIDNGKYFIDLYFNEYKIAIECDEFGHNDRDQIYEEKREQYIKDKIGCKFIRFNPDINDFNIFELINKIQLLINNDLKYQLDQARKKIIELSH
;
A
#
# COMPACT_ATOMS: atom_id res chain seq x y z
N MET A 1 -36.80 -13.48 3.94
CA MET A 1 -35.92 -14.04 2.89
C MET A 1 -34.79 -14.79 3.57
N VAL A 2 -34.44 -15.97 3.06
CA VAL A 2 -33.39 -16.84 3.61
C VAL A 2 -32.40 -17.07 2.49
N ILE A 3 -31.10 -17.04 2.79
CA ILE A 3 -30.08 -17.46 1.83
C ILE A 3 -30.23 -18.97 1.63
N HIS A 4 -30.68 -19.36 0.43
CA HIS A 4 -30.79 -20.74 0.00
C HIS A 4 -29.62 -21.08 -0.93
N VAL A 5 -28.95 -22.22 -0.65
CA VAL A 5 -28.07 -23.02 -1.51
C VAL A 5 -27.29 -22.26 -2.57
N MET A 6 -25.98 -22.08 -2.40
CA MET A 6 -25.17 -21.44 -3.44
C MET A 6 -23.86 -22.16 -3.71
N ALA A 7 -23.66 -22.44 -4.99
CA ALA A 7 -22.57 -23.25 -5.52
C ALA A 7 -21.24 -22.47 -5.64
N ASN A 8 -21.22 -21.15 -5.40
CA ASN A 8 -19.99 -20.36 -5.48
C ASN A 8 -20.02 -19.12 -4.55
N PRO A 9 -18.84 -18.58 -4.16
CA PRO A 9 -18.68 -17.35 -3.39
C PRO A 9 -19.46 -16.15 -3.95
N GLN A 10 -19.49 -16.01 -5.27
CA GLN A 10 -20.15 -14.88 -5.95
C GLN A 10 -21.66 -14.86 -5.66
N ASN A 11 -22.28 -16.02 -5.77
CA ASN A 11 -23.67 -16.25 -5.45
C ASN A 11 -23.90 -15.96 -3.97
N PHE A 12 -23.07 -16.51 -3.06
CA PHE A 12 -23.15 -16.20 -1.62
C PHE A 12 -23.20 -14.68 -1.36
N VAL A 13 -22.23 -13.94 -1.89
CA VAL A 13 -22.17 -12.48 -1.75
C VAL A 13 -23.38 -11.80 -2.38
N THR A 14 -23.87 -12.29 -3.52
CA THR A 14 -25.04 -11.74 -4.21
C THR A 14 -26.31 -11.85 -3.36
N GLU A 15 -26.62 -13.02 -2.77
CA GLU A 15 -27.81 -13.12 -1.91
C GLU A 15 -27.58 -12.46 -0.54
N ALA A 16 -26.36 -12.47 -0.01
CA ALA A 16 -26.05 -11.75 1.22
C ALA A 16 -26.31 -10.24 1.03
N ASN A 17 -25.92 -9.68 -0.10
CA ASN A 17 -26.25 -8.30 -0.47
C ASN A 17 -27.77 -8.08 -0.59
N LYS A 18 -28.53 -9.03 -1.17
CA LYS A 18 -30.01 -8.98 -1.20
C LYS A 18 -30.63 -8.95 0.20
N LEU A 19 -29.98 -9.58 1.18
CA LEU A 19 -30.37 -9.54 2.59
C LEU A 19 -29.78 -8.34 3.37
N ASN A 20 -29.20 -7.36 2.67
CA ASN A 20 -28.56 -6.19 3.30
C ASN A 20 -27.40 -6.59 4.25
N ILE A 21 -26.73 -7.70 3.95
CA ILE A 21 -25.50 -8.16 4.58
C ILE A 21 -24.36 -7.77 3.63
N LYS A 22 -23.89 -6.53 3.72
CA LYS A 22 -22.75 -6.03 2.94
C LYS A 22 -21.44 -6.24 3.71
N TYR A 23 -20.32 -6.36 2.98
CA TYR A 23 -18.98 -6.54 3.58
C TYR A 23 -18.66 -5.45 4.60
N GLU A 24 -18.84 -4.18 4.23
CA GLU A 24 -18.62 -3.04 5.11
C GLU A 24 -19.43 -3.08 6.41
N TYR A 25 -20.66 -3.59 6.36
CA TYR A 25 -21.53 -3.68 7.55
C TYR A 25 -21.06 -4.79 8.47
N LEU A 26 -20.62 -5.91 7.88
CA LEU A 26 -20.11 -7.05 8.64
C LEU A 26 -18.77 -6.73 9.32
N VAL A 27 -17.85 -6.07 8.61
CA VAL A 27 -16.59 -5.57 9.17
C VAL A 27 -16.86 -4.62 10.32
N GLU A 28 -17.72 -3.63 10.11
CA GLU A 28 -18.06 -2.65 11.15
C GLU A 28 -18.67 -3.33 12.38
N ALA A 29 -19.59 -4.28 12.20
CA ALA A 29 -20.17 -5.06 13.29
C ALA A 29 -19.09 -5.85 14.06
N VAL A 30 -18.17 -6.52 13.35
CA VAL A 30 -17.11 -7.31 13.99
C VAL A 30 -16.18 -6.44 14.82
N GLU A 31 -15.77 -5.27 14.31
CA GLU A 31 -14.89 -4.35 15.03
C GLU A 31 -15.57 -3.68 16.24
N CYS A 32 -16.88 -3.41 16.13
CA CYS A 32 -17.63 -2.70 17.17
C CYS A 32 -18.20 -3.59 18.28
N ILE A 33 -18.69 -4.80 17.96
CA ILE A 33 -19.37 -5.67 18.94
C ILE A 33 -18.74 -7.07 19.07
N GLY A 34 -17.77 -7.41 18.22
CA GLY A 34 -17.02 -8.65 18.25
C GLY A 34 -17.71 -9.82 17.52
N LYS A 35 -16.91 -10.72 16.94
CA LYS A 35 -17.36 -11.85 16.10
C LYS A 35 -18.43 -12.72 16.76
N GLN A 36 -18.28 -13.02 18.05
CA GLN A 36 -19.23 -13.85 18.78
C GLN A 36 -20.60 -13.16 18.90
N SER A 37 -20.64 -11.85 19.14
CA SER A 37 -21.88 -11.08 19.19
C SER A 37 -22.51 -10.99 17.80
N VAL A 38 -21.70 -10.69 16.78
CA VAL A 38 -22.17 -10.68 15.38
C VAL A 38 -22.78 -12.00 14.98
N SER A 39 -22.20 -13.13 15.38
CA SER A 39 -22.74 -14.46 15.07
C SER A 39 -24.15 -14.72 15.62
N ARG A 40 -24.53 -14.02 16.71
CA ARG A 40 -25.89 -14.08 17.30
C ARG A 40 -26.89 -13.19 16.58
N LEU A 41 -26.44 -12.27 15.72
CA LEU A 41 -27.31 -11.42 14.91
C LEU A 41 -27.89 -12.18 13.69
N PHE A 42 -27.58 -13.46 13.53
CA PHE A 42 -28.04 -14.29 12.43
C PHE A 42 -28.59 -15.62 12.95
N ASN A 43 -29.71 -16.05 12.39
CA ASN A 43 -30.25 -17.38 12.59
C ASN A 43 -29.67 -18.32 11.54
N GLY A 44 -29.19 -19.49 11.96
CA GLY A 44 -28.67 -20.51 11.06
C GLY A 44 -28.06 -21.71 11.76
N ASN A 45 -27.92 -22.83 11.03
CA ASN A 45 -27.36 -24.07 11.57
C ASN A 45 -25.84 -24.11 11.35
N SER A 46 -25.10 -24.39 12.41
CA SER A 46 -23.68 -24.77 12.36
C SER A 46 -23.52 -26.23 11.92
N ASN A 47 -22.44 -26.57 11.21
CA ASN A 47 -22.11 -27.95 10.83
C ASN A 47 -21.91 -28.89 12.05
N ARG A 48 -21.83 -28.35 13.28
CA ARG A 48 -21.50 -29.11 14.50
C ARG A 48 -22.65 -29.27 15.52
N GLY A 49 -23.90 -28.92 15.20
CA GLY A 49 -25.01 -29.27 16.10
C GLY A 49 -26.33 -28.52 15.90
N LYS A 50 -27.37 -28.99 16.62
CA LYS A 50 -28.77 -28.50 16.65
C LYS A 50 -28.99 -27.06 17.15
N GLN A 51 -27.93 -26.28 17.39
CA GLN A 51 -28.07 -24.90 17.89
C GLN A 51 -28.32 -23.93 16.74
N GLU A 52 -29.38 -23.12 16.86
CA GLU A 52 -29.87 -22.12 15.90
C GLU A 52 -28.95 -20.89 15.72
N SER A 53 -27.74 -20.92 16.28
CA SER A 53 -26.78 -19.82 16.27
C SER A 53 -25.53 -20.14 15.46
N LEU A 54 -25.07 -19.18 14.66
CA LEU A 54 -23.81 -19.30 13.94
C LEU A 54 -22.60 -19.26 14.89
N SER A 55 -21.46 -19.82 14.45
CA SER A 55 -20.20 -19.69 15.19
C SER A 55 -19.41 -18.45 14.75
N ALA A 56 -18.54 -17.93 15.61
CA ALA A 56 -17.62 -16.85 15.25
C ALA A 56 -16.75 -17.21 14.02
N ALA A 57 -16.30 -18.47 13.90
CA ALA A 57 -15.55 -18.94 12.73
C ALA A 57 -16.37 -18.86 11.42
N THR A 58 -17.70 -18.91 11.51
CA THR A 58 -18.58 -18.71 10.34
C THR A 58 -18.51 -17.27 9.85
N ILE A 59 -18.49 -16.31 10.77
CA ILE A 59 -18.35 -14.88 10.43
C ILE A 59 -16.98 -14.61 9.79
N ASP A 60 -15.92 -15.25 10.28
CA ASP A 60 -14.59 -15.15 9.66
C ASP A 60 -14.57 -15.67 8.23
N ASN A 61 -15.18 -16.84 8.01
CA ASN A 61 -15.30 -17.38 6.65
C ASN A 61 -16.08 -16.42 5.74
N TRP A 62 -17.15 -15.79 6.22
CA TRP A 62 -17.88 -14.81 5.42
C TRP A 62 -17.04 -13.61 5.07
N LEU A 63 -16.31 -13.03 6.03
CA LEU A 63 -15.41 -11.90 5.76
C LEU A 63 -14.37 -12.24 4.69
N LEU A 64 -13.79 -13.45 4.77
CA LEU A 64 -12.87 -13.95 3.74
C LEU A 64 -13.56 -14.12 2.39
N THR A 65 -14.76 -14.69 2.35
CA THR A 65 -15.53 -14.88 1.11
C THR A 65 -15.92 -13.55 0.46
N PHE A 66 -16.41 -12.58 1.25
CA PHE A 66 -16.70 -11.23 0.74
C PHE A 66 -15.45 -10.57 0.18
N LYS A 67 -14.34 -10.61 0.93
CA LYS A 67 -13.07 -10.03 0.50
C LYS A 67 -12.57 -10.68 -0.79
N PHE A 68 -12.63 -12.01 -0.86
CA PHE A 68 -12.26 -12.76 -2.06
C PHE A 68 -13.07 -12.33 -3.28
N VAL A 69 -14.39 -12.22 -3.16
CA VAL A 69 -15.28 -11.79 -4.25
C VAL A 69 -15.02 -10.34 -4.68
N ILE A 70 -14.78 -9.44 -3.72
CA ILE A 70 -14.43 -8.03 -4.02
C ILE A 70 -13.11 -7.95 -4.79
N GLU A 71 -12.11 -8.74 -4.39
CA GLU A 71 -10.79 -8.78 -5.03
C GLU A 71 -10.80 -9.53 -6.37
N ASN A 72 -11.76 -10.43 -6.58
CA ASN A 72 -11.83 -11.33 -7.74
C ASN A 72 -13.22 -11.35 -8.40
N PRO A 73 -13.76 -10.21 -8.87
CA PRO A 73 -15.15 -10.11 -9.35
C PRO A 73 -15.45 -10.95 -10.61
N ASN A 74 -14.42 -11.38 -11.33
CA ASN A 74 -14.55 -12.19 -12.55
C ASN A 74 -14.21 -13.68 -12.31
N HIS A 75 -13.87 -14.07 -11.08
CA HIS A 75 -13.47 -15.45 -10.79
C HIS A 75 -14.71 -16.32 -10.51
N VAL A 76 -14.90 -17.33 -11.36
CA VAL A 76 -15.95 -18.33 -11.19
C VAL A 76 -15.34 -19.52 -10.45
N ASP A 77 -15.54 -19.54 -9.14
CA ASP A 77 -15.19 -20.69 -8.31
C ASP A 77 -16.24 -21.80 -8.54
N ASN A 78 -15.76 -23.01 -8.84
CA ASN A 78 -16.57 -24.19 -9.12
C ASN A 78 -16.61 -25.16 -7.92
N ASP A 79 -15.98 -24.82 -6.79
CA ASP A 79 -15.99 -25.66 -5.61
C ASP A 79 -17.41 -25.76 -5.02
N MET A 80 -17.85 -27.00 -4.77
CA MET A 80 -19.14 -27.27 -4.13
C MET A 80 -19.14 -26.77 -2.68
N TYR A 81 -19.49 -25.50 -2.49
CA TYR A 81 -19.59 -24.89 -1.17
C TYR A 81 -20.77 -25.52 -0.39
N GLN A 82 -20.50 -26.10 0.77
CA GLN A 82 -21.53 -26.74 1.58
C GLN A 82 -22.41 -25.70 2.30
N VAL A 83 -23.72 -25.87 2.12
CA VAL A 83 -24.77 -24.88 2.36
C VAL A 83 -25.04 -24.63 3.85
N ARG A 84 -25.31 -23.37 4.20
CA ARG A 84 -25.95 -22.99 5.48
C ARG A 84 -27.15 -22.08 5.23
N ARG A 85 -28.31 -22.39 5.83
CA ARG A 85 -29.45 -21.47 5.88
C ARG A 85 -29.07 -20.30 6.78
N ILE A 86 -29.11 -19.10 6.23
CA ILE A 86 -28.74 -17.87 6.93
C ILE A 86 -29.88 -16.89 6.80
N GLN A 87 -30.28 -16.31 7.94
CA GLN A 87 -31.27 -15.26 7.99
C GLN A 87 -30.83 -14.18 9.00
N PRO A 88 -30.73 -12.91 8.59
CA PRO A 88 -30.48 -11.82 9.54
C PRO A 88 -31.65 -11.72 10.52
N THR A 89 -31.33 -11.49 11.79
CA THR A 89 -32.32 -11.21 12.84
C THR A 89 -32.83 -9.76 12.73
N GLU A 90 -33.86 -9.43 13.49
CA GLU A 90 -34.30 -8.03 13.65
C GLU A 90 -33.17 -7.16 14.20
N GLN A 91 -32.40 -7.67 15.16
CA GLN A 91 -31.25 -6.98 15.75
C GLN A 91 -30.17 -6.63 14.72
N TRP A 92 -29.93 -7.50 13.71
CA TRP A 92 -29.05 -7.16 12.59
C TRP A 92 -29.57 -5.94 11.82
N ASN A 93 -30.87 -5.92 11.51
CA ASN A 93 -31.47 -4.83 10.75
C ASN A 93 -31.45 -3.51 11.54
N GLU A 94 -31.70 -3.55 12.86
CA GLU A 94 -31.56 -2.41 13.75
C GLU A 94 -30.12 -1.90 13.81
N TYR A 95 -29.15 -2.82 13.90
CA TYR A 95 -27.73 -2.47 13.86
C TYR A 95 -27.35 -1.77 12.54
N VAL A 96 -27.79 -2.32 11.40
CA VAL A 96 -27.51 -1.71 10.09
C VAL A 96 -28.18 -0.33 9.96
N LYS A 97 -29.40 -0.15 10.48
CA LYS A 97 -30.05 1.17 10.53
C LYS A 97 -29.25 2.16 11.38
N LEU A 98 -28.72 1.71 12.52
CA LEU A 98 -27.92 2.54 13.41
C LEU A 98 -26.62 3.03 12.74
N ILE A 99 -25.86 2.15 12.07
CA ILE A 99 -24.57 2.52 11.47
C ILE A 99 -24.72 3.39 10.21
N LYS A 100 -25.86 3.31 9.53
CA LYS A 100 -26.18 4.15 8.36
C LYS A 100 -26.48 5.61 8.74
N LYS A 101 -26.80 5.90 10.01
CA LYS A 101 -27.08 7.26 10.47
C LYS A 101 -25.76 8.00 10.76
N PRO A 102 -25.46 9.12 10.08
CA PRO A 102 -24.29 9.93 10.39
C PRO A 102 -24.32 10.45 11.83
N ILE A 103 -23.15 10.51 12.44
CA ILE A 103 -22.98 11.07 13.79
C ILE A 103 -22.63 12.55 13.65
N PRO A 104 -23.41 13.48 14.22
CA PRO A 104 -23.13 14.91 14.16
C PRO A 104 -21.72 15.25 14.66
N VAL A 105 -21.04 16.16 13.96
CA VAL A 105 -19.65 16.56 14.25
C VAL A 105 -19.53 17.18 15.64
N GLU A 106 -20.56 17.85 16.12
CA GLU A 106 -20.62 18.43 17.47
C GLU A 106 -20.56 17.34 18.54
N ILE A 107 -21.21 16.19 18.31
CA ILE A 107 -21.18 15.05 19.23
C ILE A 107 -19.79 14.43 19.25
N ILE A 108 -19.18 14.21 18.08
CA ILE A 108 -17.82 13.66 17.95
C ILE A 108 -16.80 14.56 18.67
N ASN A 109 -16.89 15.87 18.45
CA ASN A 109 -16.01 16.86 19.08
C ASN A 109 -16.13 16.88 20.60
N ASN A 110 -17.29 16.51 21.15
CA ASN A 110 -17.51 16.44 22.60
C ASN A 110 -16.90 15.18 23.23
N TRP A 111 -16.66 14.09 22.49
CA TRP A 111 -16.11 12.85 23.04
C TRP A 111 -14.75 13.02 23.72
N LYS A 112 -13.90 13.92 23.21
CA LYS A 112 -12.58 14.21 23.80
C LYS A 112 -12.65 14.81 25.22
N HIS A 113 -13.82 15.31 25.60
CA HIS A 113 -14.07 15.91 26.91
C HIS A 113 -14.83 14.97 27.87
N LEU A 114 -15.24 13.79 27.40
CA LEU A 114 -15.93 12.82 28.23
C LEU A 114 -14.94 12.05 29.09
N ASN A 115 -15.35 11.76 30.33
CA ASN A 115 -14.64 10.78 31.12
C ASN A 115 -14.87 9.37 30.55
N ARG A 116 -14.03 8.42 30.97
CA ARG A 116 -14.04 7.04 30.46
C ARG A 116 -15.38 6.32 30.55
N VAL A 117 -16.15 6.56 31.62
CA VAL A 117 -17.45 5.92 31.82
C VAL A 117 -18.46 6.48 30.81
N LYS A 118 -18.56 7.82 30.74
CA LYS A 118 -19.45 8.51 29.79
C LYS A 118 -19.07 8.24 28.34
N LEU A 119 -17.78 8.11 28.04
CA LEU A 119 -17.30 7.74 26.71
C LEU A 119 -17.75 6.31 26.34
N GLY A 120 -17.70 5.38 27.30
CA GLY A 120 -18.27 4.03 27.15
C GLY A 120 -19.78 4.05 26.88
N ASP A 121 -20.53 4.88 27.59
CA ASP A 121 -21.98 5.02 27.39
C ASP A 121 -22.32 5.62 26.01
N GLU A 122 -21.53 6.60 25.53
CA GLU A 122 -21.67 7.13 24.16
C GLU A 122 -21.27 6.10 23.11
N ALA A 123 -20.19 5.34 23.31
CA ALA A 123 -19.79 4.25 22.41
C ALA A 123 -20.92 3.22 22.26
N GLU A 124 -21.55 2.84 23.37
CA GLU A 124 -22.67 1.91 23.41
C GLU A 124 -23.89 2.45 22.64
N ARG A 125 -24.22 3.74 22.81
CA ARG A 125 -25.30 4.42 22.06
C ARG A 125 -25.12 4.34 20.55
N TYR A 126 -23.88 4.35 20.07
CA TYR A 126 -23.56 4.25 18.64
C TYR A 126 -23.19 2.83 18.19
N GLY A 127 -23.53 1.81 18.99
CA GLY A 127 -23.44 0.40 18.62
C GLY A 127 -22.06 -0.21 18.81
N MET A 128 -21.20 0.39 19.63
CA MET A 128 -19.89 -0.17 19.98
C MET A 128 -19.94 -0.72 21.42
N THR A 129 -19.82 -2.03 21.56
CA THR A 129 -19.89 -2.72 22.87
C THR A 129 -18.62 -3.50 23.19
N LEU A 130 -17.73 -3.71 22.21
CA LEU A 130 -16.51 -4.47 22.37
C LEU A 130 -15.48 -3.71 23.23
N GLY A 131 -15.28 -4.17 24.46
CA GLY A 131 -14.24 -3.67 25.36
C GLY A 131 -14.54 -2.35 26.06
N ILE A 132 -15.76 -1.80 25.92
CA ILE A 132 -16.13 -0.48 26.50
C ILE A 132 -16.15 -0.45 28.04
N ARG A 133 -16.20 -1.61 28.70
CA ARG A 133 -16.12 -1.73 30.17
C ARG A 133 -14.81 -2.36 30.67
N ASN A 134 -13.89 -2.70 29.76
CA ASN A 134 -12.60 -3.28 30.14
C ASN A 134 -11.60 -2.18 30.46
N SER A 135 -11.02 -2.19 31.67
CA SER A 135 -10.13 -1.12 32.14
C SER A 135 -8.92 -0.84 31.24
N LYS A 136 -8.41 -1.86 30.54
CA LYS A 136 -7.31 -1.73 29.57
C LYS A 136 -7.79 -1.23 28.21
N ALA A 137 -8.86 -1.81 27.67
CA ALA A 137 -9.37 -1.44 26.35
C ALA A 137 -10.04 -0.05 26.33
N VAL A 138 -10.50 0.44 27.48
CA VAL A 138 -11.05 1.79 27.63
C VAL A 138 -9.98 2.88 27.43
N LEU A 139 -8.69 2.56 27.61
CA LEU A 139 -7.60 3.50 27.34
C LEU A 139 -7.53 3.93 25.88
N THR A 140 -7.92 3.04 24.96
CA THR A 140 -7.91 3.27 23.51
C THR A 140 -9.31 3.46 22.93
N LEU A 141 -10.33 3.63 23.79
CA LEU A 141 -11.72 3.70 23.33
C LEU A 141 -11.98 4.91 22.43
N TYR A 142 -11.42 6.08 22.79
CA TYR A 142 -11.56 7.28 21.97
C TYR A 142 -11.02 7.05 20.55
N ASP A 143 -9.79 6.53 20.43
CA ASP A 143 -9.16 6.27 19.13
C ASP A 143 -9.97 5.27 18.31
N ARG A 144 -10.45 4.19 18.94
CA ARG A 144 -11.31 3.19 18.27
C ARG A 144 -12.65 3.78 17.83
N MET A 145 -13.22 4.73 18.57
CA MET A 145 -14.43 5.46 18.15
C MET A 145 -14.14 6.39 16.96
N ILE A 146 -12.96 7.02 16.89
CA ILE A 146 -12.56 7.79 15.71
C ILE A 146 -12.35 6.87 14.49
N GLU A 147 -11.71 5.72 14.67
CA GLU A 147 -11.60 4.70 13.60
C GLU A 147 -12.96 4.20 13.13
N MET A 148 -13.91 4.03 14.06
CA MET A 148 -15.31 3.70 13.75
C MET A 148 -15.95 4.77 12.85
N ILE A 149 -15.77 6.07 13.16
CA ILE A 149 -16.24 7.17 12.29
C ILE A 149 -15.62 7.05 10.89
N THR A 150 -14.30 6.83 10.80
CA THR A 150 -13.60 6.68 9.52
C THR A 150 -14.14 5.53 8.68
N ARG A 151 -14.46 4.39 9.31
CA ARG A 151 -15.10 3.25 8.61
C ARG A 151 -16.52 3.58 8.17
N ARG A 152 -17.33 4.21 9.02
CA ARG A 152 -18.71 4.58 8.72
C ARG A 152 -18.84 5.70 7.69
N ALA A 153 -17.87 6.60 7.58
CA ALA A 153 -17.85 7.61 6.52
C ALA A 153 -17.93 6.98 5.12
N LYS A 154 -17.29 5.82 4.91
CA LYS A 154 -17.39 5.05 3.66
C LYS A 154 -18.79 4.49 3.42
N ILE A 155 -19.53 4.19 4.49
CA ILE A 155 -20.93 3.75 4.42
C ILE A 155 -21.83 4.94 4.07
N TRP A 156 -21.63 6.10 4.70
CA TRP A 156 -22.44 7.30 4.48
C TRP A 156 -22.26 7.87 3.08
N ASN A 157 -21.02 7.97 2.58
CA ASN A 157 -20.77 8.46 1.23
C ASN A 157 -21.40 7.57 0.15
N LYS A 158 -21.43 6.24 0.37
CA LYS A 158 -22.14 5.32 -0.52
C LYS A 158 -23.65 5.56 -0.50
N VAL A 159 -24.22 5.83 0.67
CA VAL A 159 -25.65 6.13 0.82
C VAL A 159 -25.99 7.45 0.11
N GLU A 160 -25.15 8.48 0.22
CA GLU A 160 -25.31 9.72 -0.54
C GLU A 160 -25.26 9.44 -2.05
N THR A 161 -24.29 8.68 -2.55
CA THR A 161 -24.25 8.33 -3.98
C THR A 161 -25.40 7.43 -4.44
N GLU A 162 -25.93 6.53 -3.59
CA GLU A 162 -27.10 5.69 -3.91
C GLU A 162 -28.40 6.51 -3.89
N ILE A 163 -28.50 7.56 -3.07
CA ILE A 163 -29.63 8.52 -3.03
C ILE A 163 -29.56 9.48 -4.21
N ASP A 164 -28.37 10.03 -4.49
CA ASP A 164 -28.13 10.93 -5.61
C ASP A 164 -28.41 10.22 -6.94
N ASN A 165 -27.99 8.96 -7.12
CA ASN A 165 -28.28 8.18 -8.33
C ASN A 165 -29.78 7.85 -8.54
N VAL A 166 -30.60 7.92 -7.49
CA VAL A 166 -32.07 7.75 -7.60
C VAL A 166 -32.75 9.09 -7.87
N GLN A 167 -32.11 10.22 -7.54
CA GLN A 167 -32.63 11.58 -7.80
C GLN A 167 -32.12 12.19 -9.12
N THR A 168 -30.98 11.75 -9.64
CA THR A 168 -30.32 12.35 -10.82
C THR A 168 -30.99 12.03 -12.17
N GLU A 169 -31.79 10.97 -12.30
CA GLU A 169 -32.48 10.67 -13.57
C GLU A 169 -33.65 11.62 -13.87
N GLU A 170 -34.23 12.30 -12.88
CA GLU A 170 -35.32 13.27 -13.09
C GLU A 170 -34.88 14.75 -12.97
N ASP A 171 -33.83 15.08 -12.20
CA ASP A 171 -33.49 16.47 -11.88
C ASP A 171 -32.38 17.12 -12.77
N GLU A 172 -31.55 16.35 -13.47
CA GLU A 172 -30.45 16.92 -14.29
C GLU A 172 -30.92 17.71 -15.53
N GLN A 173 -32.20 17.61 -15.90
CA GLN A 173 -32.76 18.44 -16.97
C GLN A 173 -33.41 19.75 -16.49
N LEU A 174 -33.60 19.94 -15.18
CA LEU A 174 -34.28 21.12 -14.64
C LEU A 174 -33.33 22.18 -14.02
N SER A 175 -32.10 21.82 -13.62
CA SER A 175 -31.24 22.71 -12.82
C SER A 175 -30.38 23.73 -13.59
N SER A 176 -30.36 23.73 -14.93
CA SER A 176 -29.49 24.65 -15.71
C SER A 176 -30.23 25.66 -16.59
N ASP A 177 -31.57 25.63 -16.66
CA ASP A 177 -32.30 26.57 -17.52
C ASP A 177 -32.69 27.85 -16.75
N TYR A 178 -31.87 28.90 -16.88
CA TYR A 178 -32.15 30.23 -16.33
C TYR A 178 -33.51 30.80 -16.78
N ARG A 179 -34.11 30.28 -17.85
CA ARG A 179 -35.43 30.70 -18.34
C ARG A 179 -36.55 30.31 -17.38
N LEU A 180 -36.37 29.21 -16.65
CA LEU A 180 -37.33 28.71 -15.66
C LEU A 180 -37.26 29.47 -14.33
N MET A 181 -36.17 30.21 -14.07
CA MET A 181 -36.01 30.99 -12.84
C MET A 181 -36.82 32.29 -12.87
N ASN A 182 -37.30 32.74 -11.71
CA ASN A 182 -37.99 34.03 -11.61
C ASN A 182 -36.99 35.20 -11.54
N ILE A 183 -37.47 36.44 -11.78
CA ILE A 183 -36.60 37.63 -11.87
C ILE A 183 -35.88 37.95 -10.56
N PHE A 184 -36.41 37.56 -9.41
CA PHE A 184 -35.76 37.79 -8.11
C PHE A 184 -34.60 36.83 -7.91
N THR A 185 -34.81 35.54 -8.20
CA THR A 185 -33.76 34.51 -8.17
C THR A 185 -32.61 34.87 -9.10
N LEU A 186 -32.91 35.36 -10.30
CA LEU A 186 -31.89 35.81 -11.26
C LEU A 186 -31.11 37.04 -10.75
N LYS A 187 -31.77 37.98 -10.07
CA LYS A 187 -31.10 39.14 -9.47
C LYS A 187 -30.16 38.74 -8.33
N ASP A 188 -30.60 37.83 -7.47
CA ASP A 188 -29.75 37.31 -6.38
C ASP A 188 -28.55 36.55 -6.93
N LEU A 189 -28.74 35.72 -7.96
CA LEU A 189 -27.65 35.04 -8.67
C LEU A 189 -26.64 36.02 -9.26
N THR A 190 -27.10 37.08 -9.95
CA THR A 190 -26.19 38.10 -10.49
C THR A 190 -25.45 38.85 -9.40
N LYS A 191 -26.10 39.16 -8.28
CA LYS A 191 -25.48 39.83 -7.13
C LYS A 191 -24.41 38.96 -6.48
N ASN A 192 -24.69 37.68 -6.28
CA ASN A 192 -23.75 36.71 -5.71
C ASN A 192 -22.53 36.48 -6.61
N ARG A 193 -22.68 36.66 -7.93
CA ARG A 193 -21.58 36.59 -8.91
C ARG A 193 -20.85 37.92 -9.13
N GLY A 194 -21.15 38.95 -8.33
CA GLY A 194 -20.51 40.26 -8.43
C GLY A 194 -20.90 41.06 -9.68
N ILE A 195 -21.96 40.67 -10.37
CA ILE A 195 -22.41 41.33 -11.60
C ILE A 195 -23.25 42.55 -11.23
N VAL A 196 -22.76 43.75 -11.56
CA VAL A 196 -23.48 45.01 -11.30
C VAL A 196 -24.70 45.09 -12.22
N ILE A 197 -25.87 44.89 -11.63
CA ILE A 197 -27.16 44.94 -12.33
C ILE A 197 -27.88 46.26 -12.06
N GLY A 198 -28.04 47.06 -13.13
CA GLY A 198 -28.97 48.19 -13.15
C GLY A 198 -30.44 47.75 -13.22
N LYS A 199 -31.31 48.60 -13.80
CA LYS A 199 -32.73 48.25 -14.05
C LYS A 199 -32.89 47.30 -15.26
N LYS A 200 -32.24 46.14 -15.22
CA LYS A 200 -32.32 45.12 -16.28
C LYS A 200 -33.58 44.25 -16.13
N LYS A 201 -34.16 43.86 -17.27
CA LYS A 201 -35.33 42.95 -17.36
C LYS A 201 -34.89 41.48 -17.31
N LYS A 202 -35.83 40.57 -17.04
CA LYS A 202 -35.57 39.12 -16.87
C LYS A 202 -34.68 38.52 -17.97
N ASN A 203 -35.02 38.74 -19.24
CA ASN A 203 -34.27 38.17 -20.37
C ASN A 203 -32.85 38.75 -20.49
N GLU A 204 -32.64 39.99 -20.07
CA GLU A 204 -31.32 40.61 -20.04
C GLU A 204 -30.45 40.05 -18.92
N LEU A 205 -31.05 39.69 -17.77
CA LEU A 205 -30.34 39.01 -16.67
C LEU A 205 -29.93 37.58 -17.07
N ILE A 206 -30.82 36.87 -17.77
CA ILE A 206 -30.54 35.52 -18.30
C ILE A 206 -29.35 35.58 -19.27
N ALA A 207 -29.38 36.48 -20.26
CA ALA A 207 -28.30 36.61 -21.22
C ALA A 207 -26.96 36.94 -20.54
N VAL A 208 -26.97 37.81 -19.54
CA VAL A 208 -25.76 38.18 -18.78
C VAL A 208 -25.21 37.00 -17.97
N LEU A 209 -26.08 36.17 -17.37
CA LEU A 209 -25.65 34.98 -16.63
C LEU A 209 -25.13 33.88 -17.57
N GLU A 210 -25.80 33.65 -18.71
CA GLU A 210 -25.34 32.72 -19.73
C GLU A 210 -23.99 33.15 -20.34
N GLU A 211 -23.78 34.45 -20.53
CA GLU A 211 -22.52 34.99 -21.05
C GLU A 211 -21.41 34.92 -20.00
N TYR A 212 -21.72 35.20 -18.73
CA TYR A 212 -20.79 35.04 -17.61
C TYR A 212 -20.29 33.58 -17.49
N ASP A 213 -21.18 32.60 -17.62
CA ASP A 213 -20.81 31.18 -17.52
C ASP A 213 -20.07 30.65 -18.76
N LYS A 214 -20.16 31.36 -19.90
CA LYS A 214 -19.41 31.05 -21.13
C LYS A 214 -17.98 31.60 -21.11
N GLN A 215 -17.66 32.54 -20.23
CA GLN A 215 -16.29 33.05 -20.13
C GLN A 215 -15.40 32.02 -19.42
N PRO A 216 -14.21 31.68 -19.97
CA PRO A 216 -13.26 30.81 -19.26
C PRO A 216 -12.89 31.51 -17.95
N LYS A 217 -13.16 30.85 -16.81
CA LYS A 217 -12.89 31.37 -15.46
C LYS A 217 -11.41 31.77 -15.35
N LYS A 218 -11.09 33.04 -15.58
CA LYS A 218 -9.81 33.63 -15.20
C LYS A 218 -9.84 33.81 -13.69
N LEU A 219 -9.05 33.02 -12.97
CA LEU A 219 -8.88 33.25 -11.53
C LEU A 219 -8.19 34.60 -11.32
N HIS A 220 -8.97 35.57 -10.85
CA HIS A 220 -8.48 36.87 -10.40
C HIS A 220 -7.92 36.69 -8.98
N TYR A 221 -6.59 36.55 -8.86
CA TYR A 221 -5.94 36.11 -7.63
C TYR A 221 -5.46 37.22 -6.67
N GLN A 222 -5.79 38.50 -6.87
CA GLN A 222 -5.13 39.60 -6.16
C GLN A 222 -5.96 40.42 -5.15
N GLU A 223 -7.28 40.25 -5.00
CA GLU A 223 -8.07 41.27 -4.26
C GLU A 223 -8.51 40.95 -2.82
N ASP A 224 -8.40 39.70 -2.34
CA ASP A 224 -8.82 39.35 -0.97
C ASP A 224 -7.63 39.16 -0.01
N LEU A 225 -7.02 40.24 0.47
CA LEU A 225 -6.16 40.22 1.66
C LEU A 225 -6.77 41.14 2.72
N GLN A 226 -6.89 40.64 3.95
CA GLN A 226 -7.51 41.38 5.04
C GLN A 226 -6.67 42.62 5.39
N ASN A 227 -7.28 43.80 5.40
CA ASN A 227 -6.59 45.04 5.77
C ASN A 227 -6.51 45.16 7.30
N TYR A 228 -5.29 45.05 7.84
CA TYR A 228 -5.02 45.08 9.27
C TYR A 228 -4.79 46.48 9.85
N ASN A 229 -4.75 47.52 9.01
CA ASN A 229 -4.37 48.88 9.43
C ASN A 229 -5.33 49.45 10.50
N ASP A 230 -6.62 49.12 10.38
CA ASP A 230 -7.69 49.65 11.23
C ASP A 230 -7.87 48.87 12.55
N MET A 231 -7.16 47.75 12.74
CA MET A 231 -7.29 46.95 13.96
C MET A 231 -6.54 47.56 15.14
N THR A 232 -7.12 47.48 16.34
CA THR A 232 -6.42 47.87 17.57
C THR A 232 -5.41 46.81 18.01
N LEU A 233 -4.41 47.19 18.81
CA LEU A 233 -3.42 46.25 19.34
C LEU A 233 -4.05 45.08 20.11
N LYS A 234 -5.14 45.33 20.86
CA LYS A 234 -5.88 44.30 21.59
C LYS A 234 -6.56 43.31 20.64
N MET A 235 -7.14 43.80 19.54
CA MET A 235 -7.77 42.94 18.54
C MET A 235 -6.75 42.05 17.83
N LEU A 236 -5.58 42.59 17.47
CA LEU A 236 -4.50 41.82 16.87
C LEU A 236 -3.96 40.74 17.82
N LYS A 237 -3.77 41.05 19.10
CA LYS A 237 -3.34 40.04 20.10
C LYS A 237 -4.35 38.93 20.31
N ASN A 238 -5.65 39.25 20.29
CA ASN A 238 -6.70 38.22 20.36
C ASN A 238 -6.70 37.36 19.10
N LEU A 239 -6.53 37.95 17.92
CA LEU A 239 -6.42 37.22 16.66
C LEU A 239 -5.19 36.29 16.66
N SER A 240 -4.05 36.74 17.17
CA SER A 240 -2.85 35.92 17.35
C SER A 240 -3.10 34.69 18.23
N LYS A 241 -3.89 34.86 19.31
CA LYS A 241 -4.29 33.74 20.17
C LYS A 241 -5.18 32.74 19.44
N THR A 242 -6.14 33.22 18.65
CA THR A 242 -7.03 32.35 17.85
C THR A 242 -6.26 31.58 16.78
N ARG A 243 -5.25 32.21 16.15
CA ARG A 243 -4.38 31.58 15.14
C ARG A 243 -3.24 30.74 15.74
N GLY A 244 -3.14 30.64 17.06
CA GLY A 244 -2.16 29.79 17.75
C GLY A 244 -0.72 30.31 17.75
N PHE A 245 -0.48 31.61 17.53
CA PHE A 245 0.87 32.15 17.60
C PHE A 245 1.39 32.16 19.04
N ASN A 246 2.65 31.74 19.21
CA ASN A 246 3.38 31.88 20.46
C ASN A 246 4.10 33.24 20.48
N CYS A 247 4.37 33.79 21.67
CA CYS A 247 5.16 35.02 21.86
C CYS A 247 4.54 36.35 21.35
N TYR A 248 3.29 36.35 20.87
CA TYR A 248 2.59 37.56 20.39
C TYR A 248 2.48 38.69 21.43
N ASN A 249 2.53 38.34 22.73
CA ASN A 249 2.45 39.32 23.82
C ASN A 249 3.58 40.34 23.81
N ARG A 250 4.76 39.99 23.25
CA ARG A 250 5.96 40.82 23.19
C ARG A 250 6.05 41.68 21.92
N LEU A 251 5.13 41.50 20.97
CA LEU A 251 5.15 42.19 19.69
C LEU A 251 4.35 43.51 19.74
N ASN A 252 4.84 44.51 19.01
CA ASN A 252 4.15 45.79 18.83
C ASN A 252 3.09 45.69 17.72
N LYS A 253 2.25 46.72 17.57
CA LYS A 253 1.12 46.72 16.60
C LYS A 253 1.59 46.42 15.18
N LYS A 254 2.66 47.07 14.73
CA LYS A 254 3.19 46.92 13.36
C LYS A 254 3.67 45.49 13.09
N SER A 255 4.45 44.92 14.02
CA SER A 255 4.94 43.55 13.90
C SER A 255 3.82 42.51 13.92
N LEU A 256 2.75 42.76 14.67
CA LEU A 256 1.57 41.87 14.68
C LEU A 256 0.79 41.94 13.35
N MET A 257 0.67 43.12 12.76
CA MET A 257 0.02 43.28 11.45
C MET A 257 0.79 42.53 10.36
N GLU A 258 2.11 42.68 10.32
CA GLU A 258 2.98 41.96 9.38
C GLU A 258 2.87 40.43 9.58
N LEU A 259 2.87 39.97 10.83
CA LEU A 259 2.70 38.55 11.15
C LEU A 259 1.36 37.98 10.64
N HIS A 260 0.27 38.72 10.83
CA HIS A 260 -1.06 38.29 10.38
C HIS A 260 -1.22 38.32 8.86
N LEU A 261 -0.63 39.32 8.20
CA LEU A 261 -0.59 39.40 6.74
C LEU A 261 0.20 38.23 6.14
N GLN A 262 1.37 37.93 6.71
CA GLN A 262 2.20 36.81 6.26
C GLN A 262 1.48 35.47 6.42
N TYR A 263 0.78 35.28 7.55
CA TYR A 263 -0.01 34.08 7.77
C TYR A 263 -1.13 33.90 6.74
N ASP A 264 -1.83 34.98 6.37
CA ASP A 264 -2.88 34.89 5.34
C ASP A 264 -2.29 34.55 3.97
N ILE A 265 -1.14 35.12 3.63
CA ILE A 265 -0.40 34.79 2.40
C ILE A 265 -0.03 33.30 2.39
N GLU A 266 0.46 32.78 3.51
CA GLU A 266 0.82 31.36 3.63
C GLU A 266 -0.39 30.44 3.52
N GLN A 267 -1.49 30.74 4.22
CA GLN A 267 -2.73 29.95 4.11
C GLN A 267 -3.27 29.97 2.67
N LYS A 268 -3.24 31.13 2.00
CA LYS A 268 -3.69 31.27 0.61
C LYS A 268 -2.79 30.49 -0.36
N ASN A 269 -1.49 30.46 -0.12
CA ASN A 269 -0.57 29.65 -0.91
C ASN A 269 -0.83 28.14 -0.72
N ILE A 270 -1.12 27.71 0.52
CA ILE A 270 -1.51 26.33 0.82
C ILE A 270 -2.82 25.97 0.09
N GLU A 271 -3.81 26.85 0.11
CA GLU A 271 -5.08 26.65 -0.63
C GLU A 271 -4.86 26.57 -2.14
N ILE A 272 -4.01 27.43 -2.71
CA ILE A 272 -3.64 27.40 -4.14
C ILE A 272 -2.94 26.09 -4.49
N GLU A 273 -2.03 25.63 -3.63
CA GLU A 273 -1.28 24.39 -3.85
C GLU A 273 -2.19 23.16 -3.72
N ALA A 274 -3.09 23.15 -2.73
CA ALA A 274 -4.13 22.14 -2.58
C ALA A 274 -5.08 22.12 -3.79
N HIS A 275 -5.49 23.28 -4.30
CA HIS A 275 -6.30 23.37 -5.52
C HIS A 275 -5.56 22.87 -6.76
N LYS A 276 -4.27 23.19 -6.92
CA LYS A 276 -3.45 22.62 -8.01
C LYS A 276 -3.30 21.11 -7.89
N GLN A 277 -3.15 20.59 -6.68
CA GLN A 277 -3.11 19.16 -6.42
C GLN A 277 -4.46 18.50 -6.70
N LEU A 278 -5.58 19.15 -6.34
CA LEU A 278 -6.93 18.68 -6.62
C LEU A 278 -7.23 18.73 -8.13
N GLU A 279 -6.82 19.77 -8.85
CA GLU A 279 -6.92 19.85 -10.31
C GLU A 279 -6.03 18.82 -11.00
N ASN A 280 -4.84 18.53 -10.47
CA ASN A 280 -3.98 17.46 -10.97
C ASN A 280 -4.57 16.07 -10.67
N GLN A 281 -5.18 15.88 -9.49
CA GLN A 281 -5.93 14.66 -9.15
C GLN A 281 -7.16 14.51 -10.03
N GLN A 282 -7.93 15.58 -10.28
CA GLN A 282 -9.08 15.54 -11.18
C GLN A 282 -8.66 15.35 -12.64
N LYS A 283 -7.49 15.85 -13.06
CA LYS A 283 -6.89 15.51 -14.36
C LYS A 283 -6.47 14.03 -14.41
N LEU A 284 -5.91 13.46 -13.33
CA LEU A 284 -5.62 12.03 -13.23
C LEU A 284 -6.90 11.16 -13.19
N GLU A 285 -7.93 11.59 -12.46
CA GLU A 285 -9.22 10.89 -12.34
C GLU A 285 -10.03 10.95 -13.64
N ASN A 286 -9.94 12.05 -14.39
CA ASN A 286 -10.51 12.15 -15.74
C ASN A 286 -9.73 11.34 -16.79
N VAL A 287 -8.45 11.02 -16.54
CA VAL A 287 -7.69 10.02 -17.32
C VAL A 287 -8.12 8.59 -16.95
N ASN A 288 -8.43 8.33 -15.68
CA ASN A 288 -8.80 7.00 -15.17
C ASN A 288 -10.26 6.57 -15.43
N LYS A 289 -11.11 7.42 -16.04
CA LYS A 289 -12.48 7.06 -16.44
C LYS A 289 -12.64 6.65 -17.91
N LYS A 290 -11.56 6.47 -18.68
CA LYS A 290 -11.65 5.90 -20.05
C LYS A 290 -10.61 4.81 -20.34
N ASP A 291 -11.17 3.62 -20.50
CA ASP A 291 -10.74 2.47 -21.30
C ASP A 291 -9.76 1.46 -20.67
N ASP A 292 -10.21 0.20 -20.61
CA ASP A 292 -9.38 -1.01 -20.73
C ASP A 292 -8.67 -0.98 -22.11
N LYS A 293 -7.69 -0.09 -22.27
CA LYS A 293 -6.90 0.07 -23.50
C LYS A 293 -5.58 -0.66 -23.37
N ILE A 294 -5.07 -1.10 -24.52
CA ILE A 294 -3.71 -1.62 -24.64
C ILE A 294 -2.78 -0.41 -24.66
N LEU A 295 -1.77 -0.42 -23.81
CA LEU A 295 -0.69 0.56 -23.87
C LEU A 295 0.52 -0.13 -24.49
N ILE A 296 0.88 0.30 -25.70
CA ILE A 296 2.09 -0.14 -26.39
C ILE A 296 3.10 0.99 -26.28
N PHE A 297 4.20 0.74 -25.58
CA PHE A 297 5.29 1.70 -25.43
C PHE A 297 6.41 1.36 -26.42
N ASN A 298 6.83 2.38 -27.17
CA ASN A 298 7.75 2.22 -28.28
C ASN A 298 9.22 2.18 -27.83
N SER A 299 9.94 1.30 -28.52
CA SER A 299 11.38 1.21 -28.80
C SER A 299 12.36 2.25 -28.21
N GLU A 300 12.19 3.56 -28.34
CA GLU A 300 13.23 4.53 -27.94
C GLU A 300 13.47 4.59 -26.42
N LEU A 301 12.43 4.31 -25.62
CA LEU A 301 12.52 4.25 -24.15
C LEU A 301 13.11 2.91 -23.65
N THR A 302 13.05 1.87 -24.47
CA THR A 302 13.22 0.44 -24.09
C THR A 302 14.25 -0.32 -24.94
N GLN A 303 15.22 0.38 -25.56
CA GLN A 303 16.29 -0.21 -26.39
C GLN A 303 15.82 -0.88 -27.71
N GLY A 304 14.83 -0.32 -28.40
CA GLY A 304 14.41 -0.81 -29.71
C GLY A 304 13.24 -1.79 -29.69
N ARG A 305 12.73 -2.18 -28.52
CA ARG A 305 11.71 -3.25 -28.38
C ARG A 305 10.41 -2.72 -27.80
N ASP A 306 9.29 -3.17 -28.37
CA ASP A 306 7.97 -2.76 -27.91
C ASP A 306 7.63 -3.42 -26.57
N LEU A 307 7.18 -2.62 -25.60
CA LEU A 307 6.63 -3.12 -24.34
C LEU A 307 5.11 -3.11 -24.42
N ARG A 308 4.50 -4.30 -24.37
CA ARG A 308 3.05 -4.44 -24.37
C ARG A 308 2.50 -4.55 -22.96
N VAL A 309 1.58 -3.66 -22.63
CA VAL A 309 0.91 -3.59 -21.33
C VAL A 309 -0.61 -3.60 -21.54
N PHE A 310 -1.29 -4.43 -20.76
CA PHE A 310 -2.74 -4.55 -20.70
C PHE A 310 -3.26 -4.06 -19.33
N GLY A 311 -4.57 -3.87 -19.21
CA GLY A 311 -5.20 -3.37 -17.99
C GLY A 311 -5.06 -1.85 -17.84
N THR A 312 -5.04 -1.38 -16.59
CA THR A 312 -4.96 0.06 -16.26
C THR A 312 -3.58 0.43 -15.71
N TYR A 313 -3.27 1.73 -15.61
CA TYR A 313 -2.03 2.19 -14.95
C TYR A 313 -1.93 1.73 -13.49
N ASP A 314 -3.06 1.64 -12.78
CA ASP A 314 -3.13 1.14 -11.41
C ASP A 314 -2.93 -0.38 -11.34
N ASN A 315 -3.54 -1.11 -12.29
CA ASN A 315 -3.48 -2.57 -12.38
C ASN A 315 -2.92 -3.05 -13.73
N PRO A 316 -1.63 -2.82 -14.01
CA PRO A 316 -1.02 -3.15 -15.29
C PRO A 316 -0.66 -4.64 -15.37
N LEU A 317 -0.85 -5.21 -16.55
CA LEU A 317 -0.51 -6.57 -16.92
C LEU A 317 0.49 -6.55 -18.08
N PHE A 318 1.75 -6.80 -17.79
CA PHE A 318 2.83 -6.74 -18.77
C PHE A 318 3.04 -8.08 -19.45
N VAL A 319 3.37 -8.09 -20.73
CA VAL A 319 3.80 -9.33 -21.39
C VAL A 319 5.14 -9.77 -20.80
N ALA A 320 5.13 -10.93 -20.13
CA ALA A 320 6.30 -11.41 -19.37
C ALA A 320 7.53 -11.64 -20.25
N LYS A 321 7.31 -12.06 -21.51
CA LYS A 321 8.37 -12.25 -22.51
C LYS A 321 9.09 -10.95 -22.81
N ASP A 322 8.36 -9.84 -23.01
CA ASP A 322 8.94 -8.56 -23.42
C ASP A 322 9.87 -8.02 -22.32
N ILE A 323 9.42 -8.07 -21.06
CA ILE A 323 10.23 -7.72 -19.88
C ILE A 323 11.47 -8.62 -19.75
N ALA A 324 11.30 -9.95 -19.85
CA ALA A 324 12.43 -10.88 -19.74
C ALA A 324 13.47 -10.67 -20.85
N GLU A 325 13.03 -10.35 -22.07
CA GLU A 325 13.93 -10.01 -23.17
C GLU A 325 14.67 -8.70 -22.92
N MET A 326 14.00 -7.67 -22.41
CA MET A 326 14.61 -6.38 -22.04
C MET A 326 15.59 -6.48 -20.87
N LEU A 327 15.40 -7.45 -19.98
CA LEU A 327 16.35 -7.83 -18.93
C LEU A 327 17.47 -8.75 -19.45
N GLY A 328 17.42 -9.13 -20.73
CA GLY A 328 18.48 -9.88 -21.40
C GLY A 328 18.55 -11.37 -21.03
N TYR A 329 17.43 -11.96 -20.57
CA TYR A 329 17.34 -13.40 -20.39
C TYR A 329 17.41 -14.11 -21.75
N LYS A 330 18.29 -15.13 -21.86
CA LYS A 330 18.39 -15.96 -23.07
C LYS A 330 17.18 -16.87 -23.24
N ASP A 331 16.74 -17.49 -22.14
CA ASP A 331 15.53 -18.34 -22.09
C ASP A 331 14.47 -17.64 -21.24
N THR A 332 13.61 -16.88 -21.93
CA THR A 332 12.55 -16.09 -21.31
C THR A 332 11.47 -16.95 -20.68
N LYS A 333 11.17 -18.13 -21.26
CA LYS A 333 10.18 -19.07 -20.71
C LYS A 333 10.64 -19.65 -19.40
N LYS A 334 11.91 -20.10 -19.34
CA LYS A 334 12.51 -20.60 -18.10
C LYS A 334 12.59 -19.50 -17.05
N ALA A 335 13.04 -18.30 -17.41
CA ALA A 335 13.13 -17.18 -16.48
C ALA A 335 11.78 -16.83 -15.85
N VAL A 336 10.72 -16.73 -16.65
CA VAL A 336 9.36 -16.45 -16.16
C VAL A 336 8.83 -17.58 -15.26
N ARG A 337 9.15 -18.84 -15.57
CA ARG A 337 8.72 -19.99 -14.76
C ARG A 337 9.45 -20.08 -13.42
N ASP A 338 10.77 -19.86 -13.43
CA ASP A 338 11.61 -20.11 -12.26
C ASP A 338 11.62 -18.91 -11.29
N ASN A 339 11.33 -17.70 -11.78
CA ASN A 339 11.49 -16.45 -11.01
C ASN A 339 10.16 -15.77 -10.64
N ILE A 340 9.01 -16.23 -11.13
CA ILE A 340 7.72 -15.57 -10.89
C ILE A 340 6.72 -16.58 -10.36
N ASP A 341 6.13 -16.26 -9.21
CA ASP A 341 5.08 -17.06 -8.63
C ASP A 341 3.81 -17.06 -9.50
N GLU A 342 3.10 -18.18 -9.51
CA GLU A 342 1.92 -18.39 -10.35
C GLU A 342 0.83 -17.32 -10.12
N TYR A 343 0.62 -16.89 -8.87
CA TYR A 343 -0.35 -15.85 -8.51
C TYR A 343 0.00 -14.45 -9.04
N ASN A 344 1.25 -14.23 -9.46
CA ASN A 344 1.68 -13.00 -10.13
C ASN A 344 1.63 -13.11 -11.66
N THR A 345 1.14 -14.25 -12.18
CA THR A 345 1.01 -14.51 -13.62
C THR A 345 -0.44 -14.69 -14.03
N LEU A 346 -0.74 -14.33 -15.29
CA LEU A 346 -2.04 -14.58 -15.91
C LEU A 346 -1.83 -15.09 -17.34
N ILE A 347 -2.66 -16.01 -17.80
CA ILE A 347 -2.58 -16.54 -19.16
C ILE A 347 -3.45 -15.69 -20.09
N TRP A 348 -2.91 -15.31 -21.26
CA TRP A 348 -3.59 -14.49 -22.25
C TRP A 348 -4.98 -15.02 -22.61
N GLN A 349 -5.12 -16.33 -22.83
CA GLN A 349 -6.40 -16.97 -23.14
C GLN A 349 -7.51 -16.67 -22.12
N ASN A 350 -7.16 -16.42 -20.85
CA ASN A 350 -8.14 -16.14 -19.80
C ASN A 350 -8.69 -14.71 -19.87
N ILE A 351 -8.02 -13.81 -20.61
CA ILE A 351 -8.44 -12.41 -20.75
C ILE A 351 -8.64 -11.95 -22.18
N SER A 352 -8.31 -12.78 -23.18
CA SER A 352 -8.35 -12.42 -24.60
C SER A 352 -9.75 -11.96 -25.05
N ILE A 353 -10.80 -12.43 -24.38
CA ILE A 353 -12.19 -12.01 -24.63
C ILE A 353 -12.38 -10.49 -24.41
N LYS A 354 -11.64 -9.89 -23.46
CA LYS A 354 -11.66 -8.45 -23.20
C LYS A 354 -10.97 -7.63 -24.30
N TYR A 355 -10.19 -8.29 -25.14
CA TYR A 355 -9.34 -7.67 -26.15
C TYR A 355 -9.50 -8.36 -27.51
N PRO A 356 -10.71 -8.31 -28.10
CA PRO A 356 -11.06 -9.13 -29.27
C PRO A 356 -10.21 -8.84 -30.52
N ASN A 357 -9.61 -7.65 -30.61
CA ASN A 357 -8.81 -7.22 -31.76
C ASN A 357 -7.31 -7.53 -31.63
N ILE A 358 -6.90 -8.30 -30.61
CA ILE A 358 -5.48 -8.60 -30.36
C ILE A 358 -5.22 -10.09 -30.51
N GLN A 359 -4.22 -10.40 -31.34
CA GLN A 359 -3.74 -11.77 -31.50
C GLN A 359 -2.41 -11.95 -30.77
N LEU A 360 -2.49 -12.48 -29.54
CA LEU A 360 -1.36 -13.11 -28.85
C LEU A 360 -1.54 -14.63 -28.82
N GLN A 361 -0.44 -15.36 -28.61
CA GLN A 361 -0.52 -16.79 -28.39
C GLN A 361 -1.31 -17.09 -27.11
N ALA A 362 -2.19 -18.08 -27.16
CA ALA A 362 -3.09 -18.42 -26.05
C ALA A 362 -2.35 -18.59 -24.70
N HIS A 363 -1.18 -19.20 -24.74
CA HIS A 363 -0.35 -19.49 -23.56
C HIS A 363 0.67 -18.38 -23.21
N THR A 364 0.54 -17.18 -23.79
CA THR A 364 1.38 -16.03 -23.41
C THR A 364 1.10 -15.67 -21.96
N LYS A 365 2.16 -15.63 -21.14
CA LYS A 365 2.07 -15.19 -19.74
C LYS A 365 2.14 -13.67 -19.66
N LEU A 366 1.20 -13.11 -18.91
CA LEU A 366 1.17 -11.73 -18.45
C LEU A 366 1.57 -11.68 -16.98
N ILE A 367 2.20 -10.60 -16.54
CA ILE A 367 2.69 -10.44 -15.17
C ILE A 367 2.25 -9.10 -14.60
N ASN A 368 1.92 -9.07 -13.31
CA ASN A 368 1.57 -7.84 -12.59
C ASN A 368 2.83 -7.10 -12.08
N LYS A 369 2.65 -5.96 -11.38
CA LYS A 369 3.76 -5.18 -10.79
C LYS A 369 4.71 -6.03 -9.93
N LYS A 370 4.17 -6.95 -9.12
CA LYS A 370 4.96 -7.86 -8.28
C LYS A 370 5.77 -8.86 -9.11
N GLY A 371 5.18 -9.42 -10.15
CA GLY A 371 5.86 -10.34 -11.06
C GLY A 371 7.04 -9.68 -11.80
N ILE A 372 6.92 -8.40 -12.15
CA ILE A 372 8.03 -7.60 -12.67
C ILE A 372 9.14 -7.44 -11.64
N GLN A 373 8.79 -7.06 -10.41
CA GLN A 373 9.76 -6.92 -9.33
C GLN A 373 10.53 -8.24 -9.15
N SER A 374 9.84 -9.37 -9.14
CA SER A 374 10.48 -10.69 -9.07
C SER A 374 11.45 -10.91 -10.24
N LEU A 375 11.04 -10.69 -11.50
CA LEU A 375 11.97 -10.82 -12.64
C LEU A 375 13.21 -9.92 -12.52
N ILE A 376 13.03 -8.69 -12.05
CA ILE A 376 14.15 -7.73 -11.89
C ILE A 376 15.08 -8.18 -10.76
N ILE A 377 14.53 -8.67 -9.64
CA ILE A 377 15.28 -9.23 -8.51
C ILE A 377 16.25 -10.34 -8.96
N TYR A 378 15.75 -11.27 -9.78
CA TYR A 378 16.52 -12.43 -10.23
C TYR A 378 17.29 -12.17 -11.53
N SER A 379 17.24 -10.95 -12.08
CA SER A 379 17.96 -10.60 -13.30
C SER A 379 19.44 -10.42 -13.00
N LYS A 380 20.29 -11.06 -13.81
CA LYS A 380 21.75 -10.85 -13.77
C LYS A 380 22.18 -9.54 -14.46
N LYS A 381 21.27 -8.89 -15.21
CA LYS A 381 21.55 -7.63 -15.93
C LYS A 381 20.63 -6.52 -15.41
N HIS A 382 21.25 -5.40 -15.06
CA HIS A 382 20.54 -4.18 -14.69
C HIS A 382 20.18 -3.38 -15.95
N ASN A 383 18.90 -3.01 -16.10
CA ASN A 383 18.44 -2.14 -17.18
C ASN A 383 17.84 -0.86 -16.57
N GLU A 384 18.70 0.12 -16.35
CA GLU A 384 18.35 1.35 -15.61
C GLU A 384 17.27 2.18 -16.32
N LYS A 385 17.24 2.17 -17.67
CA LYS A 385 16.20 2.83 -18.46
C LYS A 385 14.83 2.18 -18.25
N LEU A 386 14.78 0.85 -18.26
CA LEU A 386 13.55 0.11 -17.98
C LEU A 386 13.07 0.35 -16.55
N ASN A 387 13.97 0.30 -15.56
CA ASN A 387 13.62 0.53 -14.16
C ASN A 387 13.03 1.92 -13.96
N LYS A 388 13.72 2.96 -14.46
CA LYS A 388 13.24 4.34 -14.37
C LYS A 388 11.88 4.52 -15.06
N PHE A 389 11.68 3.95 -16.24
CA PHE A 389 10.40 3.97 -16.94
C PHE A 389 9.28 3.32 -16.11
N LEU A 390 9.55 2.16 -15.50
CA LEU A 390 8.57 1.44 -14.67
C LEU A 390 8.26 2.17 -13.36
N GLU A 391 9.23 2.92 -12.81
CA GLU A 391 9.03 3.80 -11.66
C GLU A 391 8.18 5.02 -12.05
N ASP A 392 8.58 5.75 -13.09
CA ASP A 392 7.94 7.00 -13.51
C ASP A 392 6.50 6.78 -14.01
N GLU A 393 6.25 5.72 -14.78
CA GLU A 393 4.95 5.49 -15.43
C GLU A 393 4.00 4.59 -14.61
N PHE A 394 4.54 3.69 -13.78
CA PHE A 394 3.72 2.68 -13.09
C PHE A 394 3.94 2.65 -11.57
N ASP A 395 4.74 3.56 -11.00
CA ASP A 395 5.09 3.61 -9.57
C ASP A 395 5.62 2.26 -9.04
N ILE A 396 6.39 1.54 -9.87
CA ILE A 396 7.02 0.28 -9.49
C ILE A 396 8.39 0.56 -8.90
N LYS A 397 8.50 0.67 -7.58
CA LYS A 397 9.77 0.93 -6.89
C LYS A 397 10.65 -0.32 -6.80
N PHE A 398 11.95 -0.15 -7.02
CA PHE A 398 12.95 -1.24 -6.99
C PHE A 398 13.97 -1.13 -5.84
N ASP A 399 13.88 -0.10 -5.00
CA ASP A 399 14.91 0.42 -4.08
C ASP A 399 15.52 -0.54 -3.03
N CYS A 400 15.07 -1.80 -2.93
CA CYS A 400 15.54 -2.72 -1.89
C CYS A 400 15.65 -4.18 -2.34
N LEU A 401 15.64 -4.45 -3.64
CA LEU A 401 15.35 -5.77 -4.17
C LEU A 401 16.44 -6.34 -5.09
N LYS A 402 17.71 -6.28 -4.68
CA LYS A 402 18.73 -7.16 -5.25
C LYS A 402 18.88 -8.39 -4.37
N ARG A 403 18.30 -9.54 -4.78
CA ARG A 403 18.58 -10.82 -4.11
C ARG A 403 20.04 -11.17 -4.40
N LEU A 404 20.86 -11.16 -3.35
CA LEU A 404 22.23 -11.65 -3.41
C LEU A 404 22.20 -13.17 -3.71
N THR A 405 23.25 -13.71 -4.33
CA THR A 405 23.41 -15.18 -4.37
C THR A 405 23.49 -15.71 -2.93
N LYS A 406 23.17 -16.98 -2.69
CA LYS A 406 23.27 -17.52 -1.32
C LYS A 406 24.70 -17.36 -0.80
N GLU A 407 25.69 -17.67 -1.63
CA GLU A 407 27.11 -17.34 -1.37
C GLU A 407 27.28 -15.89 -0.92
N THR A 408 26.86 -14.92 -1.74
CA THR A 408 27.05 -13.49 -1.42
C THR A 408 26.29 -13.08 -0.16
N GLU A 409 25.10 -13.64 0.08
CA GLU A 409 24.30 -13.40 1.27
C GLU A 409 25.03 -13.85 2.54
N TYR A 410 25.49 -15.10 2.58
CA TYR A 410 26.20 -15.66 3.74
C TYR A 410 27.58 -15.05 3.93
N ILE A 411 28.35 -14.83 2.85
CA ILE A 411 29.63 -14.13 2.91
C ILE A 411 29.44 -12.72 3.48
N ASN A 412 28.40 -11.98 3.09
CA ASN A 412 28.12 -10.66 3.65
C ASN A 412 27.74 -10.70 5.14
N ILE A 413 27.02 -11.73 5.60
CA ILE A 413 26.74 -11.93 7.03
C ILE A 413 28.07 -12.09 7.80
N ILE A 414 28.99 -12.91 7.29
CA ILE A 414 30.31 -13.13 7.91
C ILE A 414 31.11 -11.82 7.93
N ILE A 415 31.20 -11.10 6.80
CA ILE A 415 31.92 -9.83 6.72
C ILE A 415 31.39 -8.81 7.72
N LYS A 416 30.06 -8.68 7.84
CA LYS A 416 29.43 -7.78 8.80
C LYS A 416 29.71 -8.18 10.24
N THR A 417 29.73 -9.48 10.52
CA THR A 417 29.97 -10.02 11.86
C THR A 417 31.41 -9.75 12.32
N PHE A 418 32.38 -9.92 11.42
CA PHE A 418 33.82 -9.74 11.69
C PHE A 418 34.35 -8.44 11.09
N ASN A 419 33.57 -7.36 11.11
CA ASN A 419 33.89 -6.11 10.40
C ASN A 419 35.18 -5.40 10.86
N THR A 420 35.74 -5.80 12.01
CA THR A 420 37.04 -5.34 12.51
C THR A 420 38.23 -6.06 11.90
N GLU A 421 38.01 -7.25 11.32
CA GLU A 421 39.05 -8.10 10.78
C GLU A 421 39.35 -7.75 9.31
N LYS A 422 40.61 -7.91 8.90
CA LYS A 422 40.98 -7.74 7.49
C LYS A 422 40.58 -8.98 6.69
N MET A 423 39.54 -8.81 5.88
CA MET A 423 39.02 -9.85 5.00
C MET A 423 39.10 -9.44 3.52
N THR A 424 39.34 -10.41 2.64
CA THR A 424 39.36 -10.24 1.19
C THR A 424 38.36 -11.20 0.55
N THR A 425 37.40 -10.69 -0.20
CA THR A 425 36.49 -11.53 -1.01
C THR A 425 37.14 -11.93 -2.33
N GLN A 426 36.75 -13.08 -2.88
CA GLN A 426 37.24 -13.57 -4.17
C GLN A 426 38.78 -13.54 -4.22
N TYR A 427 39.41 -14.05 -3.16
CA TYR A 427 40.86 -14.02 -2.97
C TYR A 427 41.53 -14.91 -4.01
N SER A 428 42.32 -14.29 -4.88
CA SER A 428 42.98 -14.93 -6.01
C SER A 428 44.25 -15.67 -5.61
N ILE A 429 44.42 -16.88 -6.11
CA ILE A 429 45.60 -17.72 -5.94
C ILE A 429 46.16 -18.05 -7.32
N ASP A 430 47.49 -18.04 -7.44
CA ASP A 430 48.23 -18.45 -8.64
C ASP A 430 47.78 -17.65 -9.87
N ASN A 431 47.85 -16.31 -9.78
CA ASN A 431 47.46 -15.36 -10.82
C ASN A 431 46.02 -15.54 -11.34
N GLY A 432 45.07 -15.85 -10.45
CA GLY A 432 43.65 -15.99 -10.81
C GLY A 432 43.27 -17.37 -11.32
N LYS A 433 44.12 -18.38 -11.10
CA LYS A 433 43.77 -19.77 -11.40
C LYS A 433 42.69 -20.30 -10.46
N TYR A 434 42.76 -19.94 -9.18
CA TYR A 434 41.77 -20.30 -8.17
C TYR A 434 41.33 -19.08 -7.38
N PHE A 435 40.09 -19.10 -6.91
CA PHE A 435 39.49 -18.04 -6.09
C PHE A 435 38.91 -18.66 -4.82
N ILE A 436 39.10 -18.00 -3.69
CA ILE A 436 38.45 -18.31 -2.42
C ILE A 436 37.39 -17.24 -2.18
N ASP A 437 36.17 -17.63 -1.83
CA ASP A 437 35.05 -16.70 -1.68
C ASP A 437 35.32 -15.62 -0.63
N LEU A 438 35.89 -16.02 0.52
CA LEU A 438 36.30 -15.10 1.59
C LEU A 438 37.58 -15.58 2.29
N TYR A 439 38.54 -14.69 2.45
CA TYR A 439 39.81 -14.97 3.11
C TYR A 439 40.07 -14.00 4.27
N PHE A 440 40.38 -14.52 5.46
CA PHE A 440 40.83 -13.73 6.61
C PHE A 440 42.36 -13.62 6.58
N ASN A 441 42.85 -12.43 6.25
CA ASN A 441 44.24 -12.24 5.86
C ASN A 441 45.22 -12.52 7.01
N GLU A 442 44.90 -12.07 8.22
CA GLU A 442 45.81 -12.15 9.38
C GLU A 442 45.90 -13.56 9.97
N TYR A 443 44.76 -14.26 10.02
CA TYR A 443 44.66 -15.60 10.62
C TYR A 443 44.85 -16.75 9.62
N LYS A 444 45.01 -16.40 8.34
CA LYS A 444 45.10 -17.35 7.21
C LYS A 444 43.95 -18.35 7.20
N ILE A 445 42.71 -17.85 7.27
CA ILE A 445 41.50 -18.68 7.21
C ILE A 445 40.82 -18.46 5.86
N ALA A 446 40.68 -19.53 5.08
CA ALA A 446 39.94 -19.58 3.83
C ALA A 446 38.52 -20.10 4.07
N ILE A 447 37.53 -19.43 3.50
CA ILE A 447 36.12 -19.81 3.57
C ILE A 447 35.57 -19.95 2.15
N GLU A 448 34.95 -21.09 1.87
CA GLU A 448 34.32 -21.42 0.59
C GLU A 448 32.86 -21.83 0.81
N CYS A 449 31.95 -21.24 0.04
CA CYS A 449 30.55 -21.58 0.00
C CYS A 449 30.31 -22.63 -1.09
N ASP A 450 29.93 -23.83 -0.69
CA ASP A 450 29.58 -24.91 -1.60
C ASP A 450 28.06 -25.01 -1.74
N GLU A 451 27.49 -24.28 -2.70
CA GLU A 451 26.08 -24.43 -3.07
C GLU A 451 25.88 -25.77 -3.81
N PHE A 452 24.76 -26.47 -3.55
CA PHE A 452 24.33 -27.71 -4.20
C PHE A 452 25.15 -28.99 -3.93
N GLY A 453 26.12 -28.95 -3.01
CA GLY A 453 26.78 -30.15 -2.47
C GLY A 453 27.56 -30.96 -3.49
N HIS A 454 28.19 -30.28 -4.46
CA HIS A 454 29.07 -30.88 -5.46
C HIS A 454 28.50 -32.06 -6.27
N ASN A 455 27.18 -32.18 -6.46
CA ASN A 455 26.59 -33.28 -7.27
C ASN A 455 27.01 -33.26 -8.75
N ASP A 456 27.64 -32.17 -9.21
CA ASP A 456 28.04 -31.92 -10.59
C ASP A 456 29.57 -31.95 -10.82
N ARG A 457 30.39 -32.25 -9.80
CA ARG A 457 31.86 -32.18 -9.90
C ARG A 457 32.57 -33.45 -9.45
N ASP A 458 33.76 -33.68 -10.00
CA ASP A 458 34.65 -34.76 -9.60
C ASP A 458 35.24 -34.50 -8.20
N GLN A 459 34.83 -35.30 -7.23
CA GLN A 459 35.25 -35.20 -5.84
C GLN A 459 36.77 -35.31 -5.67
N ILE A 460 37.45 -36.14 -6.47
CA ILE A 460 38.91 -36.32 -6.40
C ILE A 460 39.62 -35.03 -6.84
N TYR A 461 39.06 -34.32 -7.82
CA TYR A 461 39.60 -33.03 -8.26
C TYR A 461 39.43 -31.95 -7.19
N GLU A 462 38.25 -31.88 -6.56
CA GLU A 462 37.95 -30.93 -5.49
C GLU A 462 38.90 -31.09 -4.28
N GLU A 463 39.11 -32.33 -3.83
CA GLU A 463 40.03 -32.65 -2.73
C GLU A 463 41.48 -32.26 -3.08
N LYS A 464 41.93 -32.56 -4.30
CA LYS A 464 43.26 -32.16 -4.78
C LYS A 464 43.41 -30.64 -4.87
N ARG A 465 42.36 -29.92 -5.31
CA ARG A 465 42.37 -28.45 -5.36
C ARG A 465 42.47 -27.85 -3.96
N GLU A 466 41.66 -28.33 -3.03
CA GLU A 466 41.67 -27.84 -1.65
C GLU A 466 43.03 -28.07 -1.00
N GLN A 467 43.59 -29.28 -1.17
CA GLN A 467 44.93 -29.59 -0.64
C GLN A 467 46.00 -28.70 -1.28
N TYR A 468 45.96 -28.50 -2.60
CA TYR A 468 46.86 -27.57 -3.27
C TYR A 468 46.77 -26.14 -2.71
N ILE A 469 45.56 -25.63 -2.48
CA ILE A 469 45.35 -24.30 -1.90
C ILE A 469 45.93 -24.24 -0.48
N LYS A 470 45.60 -25.23 0.37
CA LYS A 470 46.13 -25.32 1.73
C LYS A 470 47.66 -25.31 1.76
N ASP A 471 48.29 -26.11 0.92
CA ASP A 471 49.76 -26.21 0.85
C ASP A 471 50.38 -24.92 0.30
N LYS A 472 49.73 -24.27 -0.67
CA LYS A 472 50.26 -23.07 -1.34
C LYS A 472 50.27 -21.84 -0.44
N ILE A 473 49.20 -21.63 0.33
CA ILE A 473 49.06 -20.42 1.17
C ILE A 473 49.15 -20.70 2.68
N GLY A 474 49.24 -21.96 3.08
CA GLY A 474 49.37 -22.37 4.48
C GLY A 474 48.17 -21.95 5.32
N CYS A 475 46.95 -22.17 4.81
CA CYS A 475 45.71 -21.71 5.43
C CYS A 475 44.93 -22.82 6.13
N LYS A 476 44.09 -22.42 7.10
CA LYS A 476 42.98 -23.22 7.61
C LYS A 476 41.81 -23.07 6.64
N PHE A 477 41.16 -24.16 6.26
CA PHE A 477 40.11 -24.13 5.24
C PHE A 477 38.76 -24.54 5.83
N ILE A 478 37.72 -23.73 5.61
CA ILE A 478 36.35 -24.01 6.02
C ILE A 478 35.48 -24.00 4.75
N ARG A 479 34.84 -25.13 4.48
CA ARG A 479 33.75 -25.22 3.50
C ARG A 479 32.42 -25.30 4.24
N PHE A 480 31.41 -24.60 3.75
CA PHE A 480 30.04 -24.68 4.27
C PHE A 480 29.05 -24.77 3.12
N ASN A 481 27.92 -25.45 3.36
CA ASN A 481 26.88 -25.63 2.35
C ASN A 481 25.55 -25.12 2.91
N PRO A 482 25.01 -24.00 2.37
CA PRO A 482 23.76 -23.42 2.85
C PRO A 482 22.49 -24.18 2.44
N ASP A 483 22.60 -25.20 1.59
CA ASP A 483 21.47 -26.00 1.09
C ASP A 483 21.17 -27.24 1.95
N ILE A 484 22.00 -27.53 2.95
CA ILE A 484 21.74 -28.63 3.89
C ILE A 484 20.61 -28.20 4.84
N ASN A 485 19.61 -29.08 5.03
CA ASN A 485 18.38 -28.78 5.80
C ASN A 485 18.63 -28.23 7.21
N ASP A 486 19.71 -28.66 7.87
CA ASP A 486 20.08 -28.26 9.24
C ASP A 486 21.23 -27.24 9.27
N PHE A 487 21.52 -26.55 8.15
CA PHE A 487 22.60 -25.55 8.12
C PHE A 487 22.29 -24.37 9.06
N ASN A 488 23.24 -24.05 9.94
CA ASN A 488 23.15 -22.95 10.88
C ASN A 488 24.35 -22.00 10.74
N ILE A 489 24.09 -20.79 10.25
CA ILE A 489 25.12 -19.74 10.08
C ILE A 489 25.81 -19.37 11.41
N PHE A 490 25.14 -19.49 12.55
CA PHE A 490 25.74 -19.17 13.86
C PHE A 490 26.78 -20.21 14.27
N GLU A 491 26.61 -21.48 13.90
CA GLU A 491 27.63 -22.51 14.12
C GLU A 491 28.88 -22.27 13.27
N LEU A 492 28.69 -21.84 12.01
CA LEU A 492 29.78 -21.43 11.14
C LEU A 492 30.55 -20.23 11.71
N ILE A 493 29.83 -19.18 12.14
CA ILE A 493 30.42 -18.00 12.79
C ILE A 493 31.23 -18.43 14.03
N ASN A 494 30.66 -19.29 14.87
CA ASN A 494 31.36 -19.78 16.06
C ASN A 494 32.63 -20.57 15.70
N LYS A 495 32.58 -21.40 14.66
CA LYS A 495 33.75 -22.13 14.15
C LYS A 495 34.86 -21.17 13.70
N ILE A 496 34.52 -20.10 12.98
CA ILE A 496 35.47 -19.05 12.57
C ILE A 496 36.08 -18.38 13.81
N GLN A 497 35.24 -17.97 14.76
CA GLN A 497 35.69 -17.32 16.00
C GLN A 497 36.66 -18.21 16.81
N LEU A 498 36.39 -19.51 16.89
CA LEU A 498 37.27 -20.46 17.58
C LEU A 498 38.65 -20.55 16.90
N LEU A 499 38.70 -20.55 15.56
CA LEU A 499 39.98 -20.56 14.84
C LEU A 499 40.79 -19.28 15.06
N ILE A 500 40.12 -18.12 15.09
CA ILE A 500 40.74 -16.82 15.40
C ILE A 500 41.30 -16.84 16.83
N ASN A 501 40.48 -17.22 17.82
CA ASN A 501 40.89 -17.26 19.22
C ASN A 501 42.08 -18.19 19.46
N ASN A 502 42.08 -19.36 18.81
CA ASN A 502 43.20 -20.31 18.90
C ASN A 502 44.49 -19.74 18.29
N ASP A 503 44.39 -19.00 17.19
CA ASP A 503 45.54 -18.36 16.56
C ASP A 503 46.12 -17.26 17.46
N LEU A 504 45.26 -16.39 17.99
CA LEU A 504 45.65 -15.33 18.93
C LEU A 504 46.32 -15.91 20.19
N LYS A 505 45.77 -16.99 20.74
CA LYS A 505 46.36 -17.68 21.90
C LYS A 505 47.74 -18.23 21.57
N TYR A 506 47.90 -18.87 20.42
CA TYR A 506 49.21 -19.37 19.97
C TYR A 506 50.23 -18.23 19.81
N GLN A 507 49.85 -17.12 19.18
CA GLN A 507 50.71 -15.95 19.01
C GLN A 507 51.13 -15.34 20.36
N LEU A 508 50.20 -15.24 21.31
CA LEU A 508 50.47 -14.79 22.69
C LEU A 508 51.46 -15.70 23.40
N ASP A 509 51.30 -17.02 23.28
CA ASP A 509 52.20 -17.99 23.92
C ASP A 509 53.61 -17.94 23.31
N GLN A 510 53.73 -17.74 22.00
CA GLN A 510 55.02 -17.53 21.34
C GLN A 510 55.69 -16.22 21.76
N ALA A 511 54.91 -15.13 21.86
CA ALA A 511 55.42 -13.85 22.35
C ALA A 511 55.93 -13.95 23.79
N ARG A 512 55.20 -14.65 24.67
CA ARG A 512 55.61 -14.91 26.06
C ARG A 512 56.92 -15.69 26.14
N LYS A 513 57.07 -16.77 25.34
CA LYS A 513 58.31 -17.55 25.28
C LYS A 513 59.50 -16.68 24.87
N LYS A 514 59.33 -15.87 23.83
CA LYS A 514 60.38 -14.96 23.35
C LYS A 514 60.79 -13.91 24.39
N ILE A 515 59.84 -13.38 25.16
CA ILE A 515 60.14 -12.45 26.26
C ILE A 515 60.97 -13.13 27.34
N ILE A 516 60.63 -14.38 27.71
CA ILE A 516 61.39 -15.16 28.69
C ILE A 516 62.82 -15.42 28.19
N GLU A 517 62.97 -15.83 26.93
CA GLU A 517 64.27 -16.05 26.30
C GLU A 517 65.15 -14.79 26.24
N LEU A 518 64.55 -13.61 26.07
CA LEU A 518 65.28 -12.33 26.08
C LEU A 518 65.61 -11.81 27.48
N SER A 519 64.96 -12.35 28.52
CA SER A 519 65.18 -11.98 29.93
C SER A 519 66.25 -12.84 30.62
N HIS A 520 66.70 -13.91 29.96
CA HIS A 520 67.83 -14.75 30.32
C HIS A 520 69.04 -14.38 29.47
#